data_AF-A0A4D9ER61-F1
#
_entry.id   AF-A0A4D9ER61-F1
#
_cell.length_a   1.000
_cell.length_b   1.000
_cell.length_c   1.000
_cell.angle_alpha   90.00
_cell.angle_beta   90.00
_cell.angle_gamma   90.00
#
_symmetry.space_group_name_H-M   'P 1'
#
loop_
_entity.id
_entity.type
_entity.pdbx_description
1 polymer ?
#
loop_
_entity_poly.entity_id
_entity_poly.type
_entity_poly.pdbx_seq_one_letter_code
_entity_poly.pdbx_strand_id
1 'polypeptide(L)'
;MLVPLAGGIILGVALWLRHDSQTTNILYLHLGDKQAPNTFYIGIYILIAVGAVMMFVGFLGCYGAIQESQCLLGTFFTCLVILFACEVAAGIWGFVNKDLVAKDVKQFYDQALQQALQQDLTDSDATNAKTVVKTFHETVRCLG
;
A
#
# COMPACT_ATOMS: atom_id res chain seq x y z
N MET A 1 -0.27 -9.75 -16.91
CA MET A 1 -1.52 -10.11 -16.18
C MET A 1 -1.41 -10.01 -14.66
N LEU A 2 -0.24 -10.24 -14.04
CA LEU A 2 -0.10 -10.15 -12.58
C LEU A 2 -0.30 -8.74 -12.00
N VAL A 3 0.17 -7.70 -12.70
CA VAL A 3 0.09 -6.30 -12.25
C VAL A 3 -1.35 -5.80 -12.03
N PRO A 4 -2.30 -5.93 -12.98
CA PRO A 4 -3.67 -5.48 -12.75
C PRO A 4 -4.40 -6.28 -11.66
N LEU A 5 -4.09 -7.57 -11.50
CA LEU A 5 -4.61 -8.39 -10.40
C LEU A 5 -4.12 -7.90 -9.05
N ALA A 6 -2.81 -7.63 -8.92
CA ALA A 6 -2.23 -7.05 -7.71
C ALA A 6 -2.83 -5.66 -7.40
N GLY A 7 -2.98 -4.80 -8.41
CA GLY A 7 -3.63 -3.49 -8.27
C GLY A 7 -5.09 -3.61 -7.79
N GLY A 8 -5.84 -4.57 -8.32
CA GLY A 8 -7.21 -4.86 -7.90
C GLY A 8 -7.31 -5.35 -6.46
N ILE A 9 -6.38 -6.20 -6.00
CA ILE A 9 -6.31 -6.65 -4.60
C ILE A 9 -6.02 -5.46 -3.67
N ILE A 10 -5.01 -4.65 -4.01
CA ILE A 10 -4.63 -3.47 -3.22
C ILE A 10 -5.80 -2.48 -3.12
N LEU A 11 -6.47 -2.20 -4.23
CA LEU A 11 -7.68 -1.36 -4.26
C LEU A 11 -8.80 -1.95 -3.42
N GLY A 12 -9.05 -3.26 -3.53
CA GLY A 12 -10.07 -3.95 -2.76
C GLY A 12 -9.82 -3.82 -1.26
N VAL A 13 -8.59 -4.03 -0.82
CA VAL A 13 -8.18 -3.84 0.58
C VAL A 13 -8.33 -2.38 1.00
N ALA A 14 -7.89 -1.43 0.17
CA ALA A 14 -7.98 0.00 0.49
C ALA A 14 -9.43 0.51 0.55
N LEU A 15 -10.31 0.02 -0.33
CA LEU A 15 -11.74 0.32 -0.33
C LEU A 15 -12.46 -0.37 0.82
N TRP A 16 -12.09 -1.60 1.18
CA TRP A 16 -12.58 -2.27 2.39
C TRP A 16 -12.26 -1.42 3.62
N LEU A 17 -11.01 -0.98 3.77
CA LEU A 17 -10.56 -0.10 4.86
C LEU A 17 -11.29 1.25 4.87
N ARG A 18 -11.71 1.74 3.71
CA ARG A 18 -12.45 3.01 3.54
C ARG A 18 -13.93 2.88 3.89
N HIS A 19 -14.56 1.77 3.51
CA HIS A 19 -16.02 1.61 3.51
C HIS A 19 -16.55 1.01 4.81
N ASP A 20 -15.77 0.17 5.48
CA ASP A 20 -16.18 -0.43 6.75
C ASP A 20 -16.13 0.60 7.89
N SER A 21 -17.22 1.36 8.02
CA SER A 21 -17.42 2.40 9.05
C SER A 21 -17.35 1.86 10.48
N GLN A 22 -17.46 0.54 10.69
CA GLN A 22 -17.26 -0.15 11.95
C GLN A 22 -15.79 -0.38 12.26
N THR A 23 -14.94 -0.63 11.26
CA THR A 23 -13.48 -0.76 11.42
C THR A 23 -12.82 0.61 11.66
N THR A 24 -13.30 1.69 11.05
CA THR A 24 -12.63 3.01 11.09
C THR A 24 -12.97 4.01 12.21
N ASN A 25 -14.13 4.03 12.90
CA ASN A 25 -14.74 2.90 13.60
C ASN A 25 -13.70 2.30 14.58
N ILE A 26 -13.94 1.18 15.26
CA ILE A 26 -13.07 0.51 16.28
C ILE A 26 -11.55 0.77 16.26
N LEU A 27 -10.88 0.90 15.11
CA LEU A 27 -9.54 1.43 14.96
C LEU A 27 -9.38 2.80 15.67
N TYR A 28 -10.29 3.77 15.53
CA TYR A 28 -10.33 5.06 16.27
C TYR A 28 -10.30 4.97 17.81
N LEU A 29 -10.91 3.92 18.39
CA LEU A 29 -11.16 3.71 19.81
C LEU A 29 -10.04 2.85 20.38
N HIS A 30 -9.52 1.92 19.58
CA HIS A 30 -8.29 1.18 19.83
C HIS A 30 -7.01 2.00 19.56
N LEU A 31 -7.09 3.19 18.94
CA LEU A 31 -5.95 4.08 18.64
C LEU A 31 -5.76 5.24 19.64
N GLY A 32 -6.61 5.34 20.66
CA GLY A 32 -6.37 6.16 21.86
C GLY A 32 -6.31 7.68 21.64
N ASP A 33 -7.44 8.35 21.86
CA ASP A 33 -7.62 9.63 22.59
C ASP A 33 -6.52 10.73 22.54
N LYS A 34 -5.81 10.90 21.42
CA LYS A 34 -5.01 12.10 21.16
C LYS A 34 -5.19 12.58 19.72
N GLN A 35 -6.19 13.45 19.56
CA GLN A 35 -6.40 14.40 18.46
C GLN A 35 -6.03 13.86 17.06
N ALA A 36 -7.04 13.24 16.42
CA ALA A 36 -7.11 12.80 15.02
C ALA A 36 -5.90 13.13 14.12
N PRO A 37 -5.02 12.16 13.79
CA PRO A 37 -3.98 12.41 12.82
C PRO A 37 -4.56 12.22 11.42
N ASN A 38 -4.68 13.31 10.67
CA ASN A 38 -4.96 13.31 9.22
C ASN A 38 -4.05 12.32 8.44
N THR A 39 -2.87 11.99 8.98
CA THR A 39 -1.87 11.08 8.41
C THR A 39 -2.40 9.69 8.05
N PHE A 40 -3.29 9.10 8.85
CA PHE A 40 -3.84 7.77 8.55
C PHE A 40 -4.77 7.78 7.33
N TYR A 41 -5.67 8.79 7.27
CA TYR A 41 -6.51 9.01 6.10
C TYR A 41 -5.66 9.27 4.85
N ILE A 42 -4.61 10.09 4.98
CA ILE A 42 -3.63 10.33 3.91
C ILE A 42 -3.04 9.00 3.40
N GLY A 43 -2.64 8.09 4.29
CA GLY A 43 -2.12 6.77 3.90
C GLY A 43 -3.12 5.93 3.11
N ILE A 44 -4.38 5.84 3.55
CA ILE A 44 -5.43 5.10 2.83
C ILE A 44 -5.68 5.72 1.45
N TYR A 45 -5.75 7.05 1.35
CA TYR A 45 -5.94 7.72 0.06
C TYR A 45 -4.78 7.48 -0.90
N ILE A 46 -3.53 7.46 -0.40
CA ILE A 46 -2.36 7.11 -1.22
C ILE A 46 -2.47 5.66 -1.71
N LEU A 47 -2.87 4.72 -0.85
CA LEU A 47 -3.04 3.32 -1.22
C LEU A 47 -4.11 3.13 -2.30
N ILE A 48 -5.23 3.86 -2.20
CA ILE A 48 -6.28 3.90 -3.24
C ILE A 48 -5.72 4.45 -4.55
N ALA A 49 -4.99 5.58 -4.50
CA ALA A 49 -4.42 6.21 -5.69
C ALA A 49 -3.42 5.28 -6.41
N VAL A 50 -2.48 4.68 -5.66
CA VAL A 50 -1.48 3.75 -6.20
C VAL A 50 -2.16 2.50 -6.79
N GLY A 51 -3.12 1.91 -6.08
CA GLY A 51 -3.87 0.76 -6.56
C GLY A 51 -4.63 1.05 -7.87
N ALA A 52 -5.25 2.23 -7.98
CA ALA A 52 -5.96 2.69 -9.17
C ALA A 52 -5.02 2.85 -10.37
N VAL A 53 -3.89 3.51 -10.17
CA VAL A 53 -2.87 3.69 -11.21
C VAL A 53 -2.32 2.34 -11.67
N MET A 54 -1.98 1.44 -10.74
CA MET A 54 -1.49 0.09 -11.05
C MET A 54 -2.51 -0.74 -11.83
N MET A 55 -3.79 -0.67 -11.47
CA MET A 55 -4.87 -1.35 -12.20
C MET A 55 -5.04 -0.78 -13.61
N PHE A 56 -5.03 0.54 -13.76
CA PHE A 56 -5.22 1.21 -15.05
C PHE A 56 -4.04 0.98 -16.01
N VAL A 57 -2.80 1.15 -15.54
CA VAL A 57 -1.58 0.90 -16.31
C VAL A 57 -1.45 -0.59 -16.65
N GLY A 58 -1.78 -1.48 -15.71
CA GLY A 58 -1.78 -2.93 -15.92
C GLY A 58 -2.79 -3.38 -16.97
N PHE A 59 -3.97 -2.75 -17.00
CA PHE A 59 -4.99 -2.98 -18.02
C PHE A 59 -4.51 -2.51 -19.39
N LEU A 60 -4.03 -1.27 -19.50
CA LEU A 60 -3.49 -0.73 -20.76
C LEU A 60 -2.32 -1.57 -21.31
N GLY A 61 -1.44 -2.07 -20.44
CA GLY A 61 -0.35 -2.97 -20.84
C GLY A 61 -0.84 -4.33 -21.34
N CYS A 62 -1.85 -4.92 -20.69
CA CYS A 62 -2.44 -6.18 -21.17
C CYS A 62 -3.22 -6.02 -22.47
N TYR A 63 -4.00 -4.94 -22.62
CA TYR A 63 -4.70 -4.65 -23.87
C TYR A 63 -3.74 -4.28 -25.01
N GLY A 64 -2.64 -3.58 -24.71
CA GLY A 64 -1.63 -3.21 -25.70
C GLY A 64 -0.81 -4.39 -26.20
N ALA A 65 -0.69 -5.47 -25.41
CA ALA A 65 -0.07 -6.70 -25.86
C ALA A 65 -1.01 -7.56 -26.73
N ILE A 66 -2.33 -7.49 -26.48
CA ILE A 66 -3.33 -8.27 -27.23
C ILE A 66 -3.69 -7.58 -28.55
N GLN A 67 -3.71 -6.25 -28.56
CA GLN A 67 -4.01 -5.47 -29.74
C GLN A 67 -2.68 -5.11 -30.41
N GLU A 68 -2.31 -5.77 -31.51
CA GLU A 68 -1.15 -5.42 -32.37
C GLU A 68 -1.24 -4.01 -33.00
N SER A 69 -2.04 -3.12 -32.42
CA SER A 69 -2.21 -1.73 -32.83
C SER A 69 -1.12 -0.87 -32.19
N GLN A 70 -0.28 -0.28 -33.05
CA GLN A 70 0.80 0.62 -32.64
C GLN A 70 0.30 1.86 -31.86
N CYS A 71 -0.97 2.25 -32.03
CA CYS A 71 -1.55 3.40 -31.34
C CYS A 71 -1.73 3.15 -29.84
N LEU A 72 -2.14 1.94 -29.43
CA LEU A 72 -2.34 1.60 -28.02
C LEU A 72 -1.00 1.39 -27.28
N LEU A 73 0.01 0.91 -28.00
CA LEU A 73 1.39 0.81 -27.46
C LEU A 73 1.99 2.21 -27.26
N GLY A 74 1.71 3.15 -28.16
CA GLY A 74 2.13 4.54 -28.05
C GLY A 74 1.52 5.26 -26.85
N THR A 75 0.23 5.06 -26.56
CA THR A 75 -0.42 5.65 -25.38
C THR A 75 0.11 5.04 -24.08
N PHE A 76 0.35 3.73 -24.05
CA PHE A 76 0.99 3.07 -22.91
C PHE A 76 2.40 3.63 -22.65
N PHE A 77 3.23 3.74 -23.68
CA PHE A 77 4.57 4.32 -23.56
C PHE A 77 4.53 5.77 -23.08
N THR A 78 3.62 6.58 -23.63
CA THR A 78 3.44 7.98 -23.21
C THR A 78 3.02 8.07 -21.75
N CYS A 79 2.08 7.23 -21.30
CA CYS A 79 1.70 7.12 -19.89
C CYS A 79 2.88 6.75 -18.99
N LEU A 80 3.71 5.78 -19.39
CA LEU A 80 4.90 5.40 -18.62
C LEU A 80 5.92 6.54 -18.53
N VAL A 81 6.14 7.28 -19.62
CA VAL A 81 7.05 8.44 -19.61
C VAL A 81 6.54 9.52 -18.65
N ILE A 82 5.23 9.77 -18.63
CA ILE A 82 4.62 10.73 -17.69
C ILE A 82 4.79 10.24 -16.25
N LEU A 83 4.53 8.96 -15.96
CA LEU A 83 4.71 8.39 -14.63
C LEU A 83 6.17 8.46 -14.17
N PHE A 84 7.11 8.15 -15.06
CA PHE A 84 8.54 8.26 -14.76
C PHE A 84 8.94 9.71 -14.46
N ALA A 85 8.45 10.68 -15.24
CA ALA A 85 8.68 12.09 -14.96
C ALA A 85 8.11 12.51 -13.59
N CYS A 86 6.91 12.04 -13.25
CA CYS A 86 6.29 12.26 -11.95
C CYS A 86 7.10 11.62 -10.81
N GLU A 87 7.59 10.39 -10.97
CA GLU A 87 8.44 9.71 -9.99
C GLU A 87 9.75 10.46 -9.76
N VAL A 88 10.41 10.93 -10.84
CA VAL A 88 11.63 11.74 -10.74
C VAL A 88 11.34 13.06 -10.03
N ALA A 89 10.25 13.75 -10.39
CA ALA A 89 9.86 14.99 -9.73
C ALA A 89 9.54 14.79 -8.24
N ALA A 90 8.80 13.74 -7.89
CA ALA A 90 8.51 13.36 -6.52
C ALA A 90 9.78 12.96 -5.75
N GLY A 91 10.70 12.25 -6.39
CA GLY A 91 11.99 11.86 -5.83
C GLY A 91 12.88 13.06 -5.52
N ILE A 92 12.98 14.03 -6.44
CA ILE A 92 13.70 15.28 -6.22
C ILE A 92 13.05 16.09 -5.09
N TRP A 93 11.72 16.25 -5.14
CA TRP A 93 10.99 16.99 -4.10
C TRP A 93 11.15 16.34 -2.73
N GLY A 94 11.07 15.01 -2.66
CA GLY A 94 11.27 14.24 -1.44
C GLY A 94 12.70 14.29 -0.93
N PHE A 95 13.70 14.35 -1.82
CA PHE A 95 15.11 14.51 -1.44
C PHE A 95 15.39 15.90 -0.87
N VAL A 96 14.86 16.95 -1.50
CA VAL A 96 15.02 18.34 -1.01
C VAL A 96 14.30 18.52 0.33
N ASN A 97 13.15 17.88 0.53
CA ASN A 97 12.34 17.97 1.75
C ASN A 97 12.47 16.73 2.63
N LYS A 98 13.66 16.09 2.64
CA LYS A 98 13.90 14.83 3.35
C LYS A 98 13.50 14.86 4.82
N ASP A 99 13.66 15.99 5.51
CA ASP A 99 13.35 16.11 6.93
C ASP A 99 11.83 16.11 7.18
N LEU A 100 11.05 16.71 6.28
CA LEU A 100 9.59 16.70 6.32
C LEU A 100 9.07 15.29 5.99
N VAL A 101 9.57 14.68 4.91
CA VAL A 101 9.18 13.33 4.51
C VAL A 101 9.55 12.31 5.58
N ALA A 102 10.74 12.38 6.17
CA ALA A 102 11.16 11.48 7.24
C ALA A 102 10.27 11.62 8.48
N LYS A 103 9.84 12.84 8.81
CA LYS A 103 8.92 13.08 9.92
C LYS A 103 7.54 12.47 9.65
N ASP A 104 6.99 12.67 8.46
CA ASP A 104 5.68 12.13 8.07
C ASP A 104 5.70 10.60 7.99
N VAL A 105 6.76 10.01 7.42
CA VAL A 105 6.95 8.56 7.35
C VAL A 105 7.14 7.96 8.73
N LYS A 106 7.94 8.58 9.60
CA LYS A 106 8.12 8.10 10.98
C LYS A 106 6.80 8.16 11.75
N GLN A 107 6.04 9.23 11.60
CA GLN A 107 4.73 9.35 12.22
C GLN A 107 3.76 8.26 11.72
N PHE A 108 3.76 7.97 10.42
CA PHE A 108 2.97 6.87 9.86
C PHE A 108 3.43 5.49 10.37
N TYR A 109 4.75 5.26 10.47
CA TYR A 109 5.32 4.01 10.95
C TYR A 109 5.04 3.76 12.44
N ASP A 110 5.23 4.77 13.30
CA ASP A 110 4.93 4.67 14.73
C ASP A 110 3.43 4.36 14.94
N GLN A 111 2.56 4.96 14.12
CA GLN A 111 1.12 4.68 14.12
C GLN A 111 0.82 3.24 13.69
N ALA A 112 1.44 2.75 12.61
CA ALA A 112 1.24 1.39 12.12
C ALA A 112 1.86 0.33 13.05
N LEU A 113 2.98 0.62 13.70
CA LEU A 113 3.64 -0.28 14.64
C LEU A 113 2.82 -0.42 15.93
N GLN A 114 2.27 0.69 16.44
CA GLN A 114 1.34 0.63 17.55
C GLN A 114 0.09 -0.20 17.20
N GLN A 115 -0.44 -0.07 15.98
CA GLN A 115 -1.53 -0.93 15.48
C GLN A 115 -1.17 -2.42 15.53
N ALA A 116 0.03 -2.79 15.06
CA ALA A 116 0.47 -4.18 15.00
C ALA A 116 0.74 -4.79 16.39
N LEU A 117 1.32 -4.02 17.33
CA LEU A 117 1.58 -4.47 18.70
C LEU A 117 0.27 -4.66 19.50
N GLN A 118 -0.77 -3.89 19.18
CA GLN A 118 -2.06 -4.01 19.84
C GLN A 118 -2.90 -5.18 19.28
N GLN A 119 -2.71 -5.52 18.00
CA GLN A 119 -3.24 -6.76 17.41
C GLN A 119 -2.68 -8.01 18.11
N ASP A 120 -1.42 -7.99 18.54
CA ASP A 120 -0.75 -9.13 19.21
C ASP A 120 -1.33 -9.44 20.62
N LEU A 121 -1.99 -8.47 21.26
CA LEU A 121 -2.59 -8.63 22.60
C LEU A 121 -4.08 -9.05 22.54
N THR A 122 -4.69 -8.98 21.36
CA THR A 122 -6.12 -9.26 21.16
C THR A 122 -6.34 -10.47 20.26
N ASP A 123 -5.37 -11.38 20.15
CA ASP A 123 -5.55 -12.58 19.36
C ASP A 123 -5.58 -13.86 20.21
N SER A 124 -6.80 -14.33 20.47
CA SER A 124 -7.06 -15.69 20.88
C SER A 124 -6.69 -16.72 19.77
N ASP A 125 -6.21 -16.28 18.59
CA ASP A 125 -5.54 -17.07 17.53
C ASP A 125 -4.00 -17.08 17.62
N ALA A 126 -3.42 -16.66 18.76
CA ALA A 126 -1.97 -16.70 19.03
C ALA A 126 -1.29 -18.08 18.82
N THR A 127 -2.06 -19.17 18.72
CA THR A 127 -1.52 -20.52 18.46
C THR A 127 -1.24 -20.75 16.97
N ASN A 128 -2.10 -20.23 16.08
CA ASN A 128 -2.02 -20.49 14.64
C ASN A 128 -0.97 -19.57 13.99
N ALA A 129 -0.97 -18.29 14.33
CA ALA A 129 -0.01 -17.32 13.82
C ALA A 129 1.43 -17.62 14.27
N LYS A 130 1.63 -18.00 15.55
CA LYS A 130 2.95 -18.44 16.04
C LYS A 130 3.47 -19.67 15.32
N THR A 131 2.59 -20.59 14.93
CA THR A 131 2.99 -21.80 14.20
C THR A 131 3.51 -21.44 12.82
N VAL A 132 2.79 -20.60 12.07
CA VAL A 132 3.21 -20.16 10.72
C VAL A 132 4.52 -19.36 10.76
N VAL A 133 4.67 -18.44 11.72
CA VAL A 133 5.91 -17.66 11.90
C VAL A 133 7.09 -18.56 12.25
N LYS A 134 6.89 -19.58 13.10
CA LYS A 134 7.94 -20.53 13.49
C LYS A 134 8.36 -21.43 12.31
N THR A 135 7.41 -21.87 11.49
CA THR A 135 7.70 -22.65 10.26
C THR A 135 8.48 -21.82 9.25
N PHE A 136 8.11 -20.55 9.07
CA PHE A 136 8.87 -19.65 8.19
C PHE A 136 10.30 -19.40 8.70
N HIS A 137 10.44 -19.18 10.01
CA HIS A 137 11.74 -18.95 10.64
C HIS A 137 12.67 -20.17 10.55
N GLU A 138 12.16 -21.40 10.67
CA GLU A 138 12.94 -22.62 10.42
C GLU A 138 13.31 -22.80 8.94
N THR A 139 12.39 -22.47 8.02
CA THR A 139 12.65 -22.61 6.58
C THR A 139 13.78 -21.70 6.12
N VAL A 140 13.80 -20.44 6.59
CA VAL A 140 14.86 -19.47 6.29
C VAL A 140 16.18 -19.88 6.93
N ARG A 141 16.15 -20.50 8.12
CA ARG A 141 17.35 -20.98 8.82
C ARG A 141 17.99 -22.21 8.16
N CYS A 142 17.24 -22.98 7.37
CA CYS A 142 17.77 -24.10 6.58
C CYS A 142 18.29 -23.67 5.20
N LEU A 143 18.08 -22.41 4.80
CA LEU A 143 18.49 -21.84 3.51
C LEU A 143 19.75 -20.96 3.62
N GLY A 144 20.29 -20.75 4.83
CA GLY A 144 21.58 -20.11 5.08
C GLY A 144 22.55 -21.09 5.71
#